data_AF-A0A0F9ISB0-F1
#
_entry.id   AF-A0A0F9ISB0-F1
#
_cell.length_a   1.000
_cell.length_b   1.000
_cell.length_c   1.000
_cell.angle_alpha   90.00
_cell.angle_beta   90.00
_cell.angle_gamma   90.00
#
_symmetry.space_group_name_H-M   'P 1'
#
loop_
_entity.id
_entity.type
_entity.pdbx_description
1 polymer ?
#
loop_
_entity_poly.entity_id
_entity_poly.type
_entity_poly.pdbx_seq_one_letter_code
_entity_poly.pdbx_strand_id
1 'polypeptide(L)'
;MEGTILKPDLRVPEQKTASLSFCDTTPKAFKTWIKQLPMANIGEVSRQLYHAIIELNHLFLAPQNRLQFLELIREKIHFVCGELSRHYLGLAVALPEKQRKIANLSQALQLHLASGYKLCILEALDDNGLDKNRKLVTTAIHRAMSELAFTVLRSHQLYCPSPAHSWLECHRLFQFAHRNSLADVIVEDSTLKQKRASTVADSYKRLLLLGCARPNQLRQSELLQAYDLFESWTEQTQCGKDIGEDTLFVVNMERDSSPVYRSLLESKPGDESFGFDTRELAATIAENLDARLRQLPAPGTLKIPANVNDTLLTHLSQALGILAKRNFNRITSQGTLEICVGLSAAHYFIAGEKLFTEFVTGNDNGDPNDENLFVRSSR
;
A
#
# COMPACT_ATOMS: atom_id res chain seq x y z
N MET A 1 -35.21 -15.67 8.34
CA MET A 1 -34.48 -16.25 7.20
C MET A 1 -33.01 -16.03 7.49
N GLU A 2 -32.34 -17.02 8.07
CA GLU A 2 -30.90 -16.96 8.33
C GLU A 2 -30.20 -16.88 6.98
N GLY A 3 -29.76 -15.67 6.62
CA GLY A 3 -28.99 -15.46 5.40
C GLY A 3 -27.70 -16.26 5.51
N THR A 4 -27.50 -17.22 4.61
CA THR A 4 -26.27 -18.00 4.54
C THR A 4 -25.09 -17.04 4.43
N ILE A 5 -24.24 -17.02 5.46
CA ILE A 5 -23.03 -16.18 5.47
C ILE A 5 -22.09 -16.72 4.40
N LEU A 6 -22.03 -16.04 3.25
CA LEU A 6 -21.13 -16.38 2.15
C LEU A 6 -19.69 -16.11 2.60
N LYS A 7 -18.88 -17.17 2.66
CA LYS A 7 -17.46 -17.06 3.02
C LYS A 7 -16.68 -16.29 1.96
N PRO A 8 -15.68 -15.48 2.35
CA PRO A 8 -14.79 -14.85 1.39
C PRO A 8 -13.87 -15.91 0.75
N ASP A 9 -13.71 -15.85 -0.57
CA ASP A 9 -12.75 -16.69 -1.29
C ASP A 9 -11.33 -16.13 -1.09
N LEU A 10 -10.53 -16.79 -0.23
CA LEU A 10 -9.20 -16.32 0.18
C LEU A 10 -8.17 -17.41 -0.06
N ARG A 11 -6.96 -17.04 -0.52
CA ARG A 11 -5.85 -17.98 -0.61
C ARG A 11 -5.20 -18.14 0.75
N VAL A 12 -5.29 -19.36 1.28
CA VAL A 12 -4.70 -19.77 2.55
C VAL A 12 -3.94 -21.09 2.38
N PRO A 13 -2.84 -21.30 3.11
CA PRO A 13 -2.14 -22.57 3.09
C PRO A 13 -2.94 -23.66 3.81
N GLU A 14 -2.77 -24.91 3.38
CA GLU A 14 -3.32 -26.08 4.06
C GLU A 14 -2.59 -26.35 5.38
N GLN A 15 -3.35 -26.73 6.41
CA GLN A 15 -2.80 -27.15 7.70
C GLN A 15 -2.38 -28.61 7.67
N LYS A 16 -1.20 -28.88 8.22
CA LYS A 16 -0.50 -30.17 8.09
C LYS A 16 0.15 -30.64 9.39
N THR A 17 0.37 -29.76 10.36
CA THR A 17 1.17 -30.07 11.56
C THR A 17 0.37 -29.90 12.83
N ALA A 18 0.63 -30.76 13.83
CA ALA A 18 -0.01 -30.71 15.15
C ALA A 18 0.87 -30.03 16.23
N SER A 19 2.15 -29.81 15.93
CA SER A 19 3.12 -29.18 16.84
C SER A 19 4.06 -28.23 16.10
N LEU A 20 4.62 -27.25 16.81
CA LEU A 20 5.67 -26.36 16.33
C LEU A 20 7.04 -27.01 16.56
N SER A 21 8.00 -26.78 15.66
CA SER A 21 9.36 -27.34 15.79
C SER A 21 10.25 -26.58 16.78
N PHE A 22 9.96 -25.30 17.01
CA PHE A 22 10.82 -24.38 17.74
C PHE A 22 10.38 -24.09 19.18
N CYS A 23 9.13 -24.43 19.55
CA CYS A 23 8.63 -24.32 20.92
C CYS A 23 7.39 -25.19 21.14
N ASP A 24 7.01 -25.40 22.40
CA ASP A 24 5.74 -26.07 22.71
C ASP A 24 4.55 -25.23 22.23
N THR A 25 3.46 -25.89 21.82
CA THR A 25 2.23 -25.26 21.31
C THR A 25 1.36 -24.63 22.40
N THR A 26 1.98 -24.10 23.45
CA THR A 26 1.29 -23.38 24.52
C THR A 26 1.54 -21.87 24.41
N PRO A 27 0.56 -21.02 24.74
CA PRO A 27 0.75 -19.57 24.72
C PRO A 27 1.90 -19.07 25.60
N LYS A 28 2.18 -19.76 26.70
CA LYS A 28 3.29 -19.43 27.60
C LYS A 28 4.64 -19.72 26.94
N ALA A 29 4.82 -20.91 26.37
CA ALA A 29 6.06 -21.28 25.69
C ALA A 29 6.33 -20.36 24.48
N PHE A 30 5.29 -20.08 23.69
CA PHE A 30 5.40 -19.17 22.54
C PHE A 30 5.81 -17.76 22.96
N LYS A 31 5.22 -17.22 24.05
CA LYS A 31 5.60 -15.91 24.59
C LYS A 31 7.04 -15.88 25.13
N THR A 32 7.50 -16.97 25.73
CA THR A 32 8.90 -17.11 26.18
C THR A 32 9.86 -17.11 24.99
N TRP A 33 9.56 -17.88 23.95
CA TRP A 33 10.35 -17.93 22.73
C TRP A 33 10.46 -16.55 22.07
N ILE A 34 9.35 -15.81 21.94
CA ILE A 34 9.35 -14.44 21.38
C ILE A 34 10.28 -13.49 22.16
N LYS A 35 10.35 -13.63 23.49
CA LYS A 35 11.24 -12.81 24.33
C LYS A 35 12.71 -13.16 24.17
N GLN A 36 13.03 -14.38 23.74
CA GLN A 36 14.39 -14.87 23.55
C GLN A 36 14.94 -14.59 22.14
N LEU A 37 14.12 -14.04 21.24
CA LEU A 37 14.56 -13.68 19.89
C LEU A 37 15.75 -12.70 19.96
N PRO A 38 16.84 -12.94 19.21
CA PRO A 38 18.05 -12.13 19.26
C PRO A 38 17.86 -10.79 18.51
N MET A 39 17.05 -9.87 19.05
CA MET A 39 16.63 -8.61 18.40
C MET A 39 17.79 -7.71 17.93
N ALA A 40 19.00 -7.92 18.43
CA ALA A 40 20.22 -7.24 17.96
C ALA A 40 20.75 -7.78 16.61
N ASN A 41 20.41 -9.00 16.22
CA ASN A 41 20.80 -9.63 14.96
C ASN A 41 19.57 -9.76 14.04
N ILE A 42 19.34 -8.73 13.23
CA ILE A 42 18.18 -8.65 12.32
C ILE A 42 18.14 -9.82 11.33
N GLY A 43 19.30 -10.26 10.82
CA GLY A 43 19.38 -11.39 9.90
C GLY A 43 18.86 -12.67 10.52
N GLU A 44 19.33 -13.00 11.72
CA GLU A 44 18.92 -14.22 12.42
C GLU A 44 17.46 -14.17 12.90
N VAL A 45 17.00 -13.03 13.44
CA VAL A 45 15.59 -12.88 13.84
C VAL A 45 14.67 -13.00 12.64
N SER A 46 15.02 -12.38 11.50
CA SER A 46 14.20 -12.47 10.29
C SER A 46 14.06 -13.91 9.80
N ARG A 47 15.13 -14.72 9.89
CA ARG A 47 15.13 -16.15 9.55
C ARG A 47 14.24 -16.95 10.50
N GLN A 48 14.39 -16.75 11.82
CA GLN A 48 13.57 -17.44 12.82
C GLN A 48 12.08 -17.09 12.70
N LEU A 49 11.75 -15.81 12.54
CA LEU A 49 10.37 -15.35 12.31
C LEU A 49 9.78 -15.91 11.02
N TYR A 50 10.58 -16.00 9.96
CA TYR A 50 10.13 -16.56 8.67
C TYR A 50 9.74 -18.03 8.78
N HIS A 51 10.57 -18.86 9.42
CA HIS A 51 10.21 -20.25 9.69
C HIS A 51 9.00 -20.36 10.62
N ALA A 52 8.97 -19.56 11.70
CA ALA A 52 7.91 -19.60 12.68
C ALA A 52 6.54 -19.24 12.10
N ILE A 53 6.44 -18.20 11.26
CA ILE A 53 5.14 -17.81 10.67
C ILE A 53 4.64 -18.83 9.65
N ILE A 54 5.54 -19.48 8.92
CA ILE A 54 5.17 -20.56 7.99
C ILE A 54 4.65 -21.76 8.78
N GLU A 55 5.37 -22.21 9.80
CA GLU A 55 4.94 -23.33 10.64
C GLU A 55 3.63 -23.02 11.36
N LEU A 56 3.46 -21.81 11.89
CA LEU A 56 2.22 -21.38 12.53
C LEU A 56 1.02 -21.48 11.59
N ASN A 57 1.19 -21.14 10.31
CA ASN A 57 0.13 -21.25 9.31
C ASN A 57 -0.23 -22.70 8.95
N HIS A 58 0.70 -23.64 9.12
CA HIS A 58 0.45 -25.08 8.91
C HIS A 58 -0.06 -25.79 10.16
N LEU A 59 0.04 -25.16 11.34
CA LEU A 59 -0.35 -25.76 12.61
C LEU A 59 -1.89 -25.82 12.74
N PHE A 60 -2.43 -26.96 13.17
CA PHE A 60 -3.83 -27.06 13.60
C PHE A 60 -4.03 -26.33 14.93
N LEU A 61 -4.85 -25.28 14.93
CA LEU A 61 -5.17 -24.48 16.12
C LEU A 61 -6.63 -24.03 16.12
N ALA A 62 -7.18 -23.83 17.31
CA ALA A 62 -8.42 -23.08 17.45
C ALA A 62 -8.22 -21.60 17.05
N PRO A 63 -9.22 -20.95 16.43
CA PRO A 63 -9.09 -19.58 15.92
C PRO A 63 -8.61 -18.57 16.97
N GLN A 64 -9.09 -18.71 18.21
CA GLN A 64 -8.71 -17.81 19.32
C GLN A 64 -7.22 -17.90 19.67
N ASN A 65 -6.68 -19.13 19.72
CA ASN A 65 -5.26 -19.36 20.00
C ASN A 65 -4.40 -18.89 18.82
N ARG A 66 -4.84 -19.12 17.59
CA ARG A 66 -4.16 -18.62 16.38
C ARG A 66 -4.06 -17.10 16.41
N LEU A 67 -5.17 -16.39 16.66
CA LEU A 67 -5.16 -14.93 16.75
C LEU A 67 -4.18 -14.44 17.83
N GLN A 68 -4.16 -15.10 19.00
CA GLN A 68 -3.23 -14.76 20.06
C GLN A 68 -1.76 -14.91 19.64
N PHE A 69 -1.40 -15.98 18.94
CA PHE A 69 -0.03 -16.19 18.47
C PHE A 69 0.35 -15.16 17.38
N LEU A 70 -0.58 -14.85 16.48
CA LEU A 70 -0.36 -13.85 15.43
C LEU A 70 -0.14 -12.45 16.01
N GLU A 71 -0.94 -12.01 16.99
CA GLU A 71 -0.74 -10.70 17.62
C GLU A 71 0.62 -10.60 18.34
N LEU A 72 1.09 -11.70 18.96
CA LEU A 72 2.40 -11.71 19.61
C LEU A 72 3.57 -11.61 18.61
N ILE A 73 3.48 -12.28 17.46
CA ILE A 73 4.55 -12.27 16.45
C ILE A 73 4.50 -11.02 15.57
N ARG A 74 3.32 -10.40 15.38
CA ARG A 74 3.08 -9.23 14.53
C ARG A 74 4.02 -8.08 14.86
N GLU A 75 4.13 -7.68 16.12
CA GLU A 75 5.01 -6.58 16.53
C GLU A 75 6.48 -6.84 16.15
N LYS A 76 6.94 -8.09 16.28
CA LYS A 76 8.30 -8.49 15.93
C LYS A 76 8.53 -8.48 14.43
N ILE A 77 7.55 -8.95 13.65
CA ILE A 77 7.59 -8.90 12.19
C ILE A 77 7.63 -7.45 11.70
N HIS A 78 6.81 -6.57 12.28
CA HIS A 78 6.79 -5.14 11.92
C HIS A 78 8.12 -4.47 12.22
N PHE A 79 8.70 -4.71 13.40
CA PHE A 79 10.03 -4.22 13.74
C PHE A 79 11.09 -4.69 12.73
N VAL A 80 11.14 -6.00 12.44
CA VAL A 80 12.11 -6.56 11.48
C VAL A 80 11.89 -6.00 10.08
N CYS A 81 10.65 -5.89 9.61
CA CYS A 81 10.35 -5.27 8.31
C CYS A 81 10.80 -3.81 8.25
N GLY A 82 10.65 -3.06 9.34
CA GLY A 82 11.15 -1.69 9.47
C GLY A 82 12.67 -1.62 9.35
N GLU A 83 13.40 -2.48 10.07
CA GLU A 83 14.86 -2.53 10.01
C GLU A 83 15.39 -2.99 8.64
N LEU A 84 14.78 -4.04 8.07
CA LEU A 84 15.14 -4.55 6.74
C LEU A 84 14.91 -3.50 5.64
N SER A 85 13.92 -2.61 5.80
CA SER A 85 13.61 -1.56 4.83
C SER A 85 14.75 -0.59 4.57
N ARG A 86 15.61 -0.35 5.57
CA ARG A 86 16.78 0.52 5.44
C ARG A 86 17.83 -0.04 4.48
N HIS A 87 17.78 -1.32 4.16
CA HIS A 87 18.73 -1.98 3.26
C HIS A 87 18.30 -2.01 1.80
N TYR A 88 17.06 -1.65 1.48
CA TYR A 88 16.57 -1.63 0.10
C TYR A 88 15.88 -0.31 -0.30
N LEU A 89 15.45 0.52 0.65
CA LEU A 89 14.94 1.87 0.36
C LEU A 89 16.09 2.88 0.26
N GLY A 90 15.93 3.89 -0.59
CA GLY A 90 16.94 4.94 -0.84
C GLY A 90 18.09 4.51 -1.74
N LEU A 91 18.04 3.31 -2.32
CA LEU A 91 19.01 2.81 -3.31
C LEU A 91 18.54 3.07 -4.74
N ALA A 92 19.41 2.79 -5.71
CA ALA A 92 19.06 2.84 -7.13
C ALA A 92 17.85 1.95 -7.45
N VAL A 93 17.05 2.37 -8.44
CA VAL A 93 15.82 1.67 -8.87
C VAL A 93 16.10 0.20 -9.24
N ALA A 94 17.26 -0.06 -9.87
CA ALA A 94 17.75 -1.41 -10.09
C ALA A 94 18.45 -1.94 -8.83
N LEU A 95 17.68 -2.59 -7.95
CA LEU A 95 18.22 -3.21 -6.75
C LEU A 95 19.17 -4.37 -7.08
N PRO A 96 20.37 -4.42 -6.46
CA PRO A 96 21.24 -5.58 -6.56
C PRO A 96 20.61 -6.82 -5.91
N GLU A 97 21.11 -8.00 -6.26
CA GLU A 97 20.50 -9.29 -5.88
C GLU A 97 20.31 -9.45 -4.36
N LYS A 98 21.31 -9.03 -3.56
CA LYS A 98 21.26 -9.12 -2.10
C LYS A 98 20.09 -8.30 -1.53
N GLN A 99 19.92 -7.06 -1.96
CA GLN A 99 18.87 -6.16 -1.50
C GLN A 99 17.50 -6.62 -1.97
N ARG A 100 17.42 -7.18 -3.19
CA ARG A 100 16.19 -7.82 -3.70
C ARG A 100 15.77 -9.00 -2.83
N LYS A 101 16.71 -9.86 -2.41
CA LYS A 101 16.43 -10.96 -1.47
C LYS A 101 15.89 -10.45 -0.13
N ILE A 102 16.46 -9.36 0.38
CA ILE A 102 15.99 -8.73 1.63
C ILE A 102 14.56 -8.18 1.48
N ALA A 103 14.28 -7.46 0.39
CA ALA A 103 12.95 -6.95 0.09
C ALA A 103 11.91 -8.08 -0.04
N ASN A 104 12.27 -9.15 -0.75
CA ASN A 104 11.42 -10.34 -0.90
C ASN A 104 11.15 -11.04 0.44
N LEU A 105 12.15 -11.10 1.32
CA LEU A 105 11.97 -11.65 2.67
C LEU A 105 10.97 -10.83 3.48
N SER A 106 11.08 -9.50 3.47
CA SER A 106 10.10 -8.62 4.13
C SER A 106 8.71 -8.80 3.54
N GLN A 107 8.60 -8.99 2.22
CA GLN A 107 7.33 -9.24 1.54
C GLN A 107 6.71 -10.55 1.98
N ALA A 108 7.50 -11.62 2.00
CA ALA A 108 7.05 -12.95 2.36
C ALA A 108 6.61 -13.02 3.83
N LEU A 109 7.34 -12.39 4.76
CA LEU A 109 6.97 -12.30 6.16
C LEU A 109 5.55 -11.73 6.35
N GLN A 110 5.25 -10.60 5.70
CA GLN A 110 3.93 -9.96 5.80
C GLN A 110 2.83 -10.74 5.07
N LEU A 111 3.13 -11.34 3.92
CA LEU A 111 2.17 -12.19 3.21
C LEU A 111 1.82 -13.44 4.01
N HIS A 112 2.78 -14.08 4.69
CA HIS A 112 2.52 -15.18 5.59
C HIS A 112 1.75 -14.73 6.84
N LEU A 113 2.06 -13.55 7.38
CA LEU A 113 1.29 -12.98 8.49
C LEU A 113 -0.17 -12.72 8.09
N ALA A 114 -0.41 -12.11 6.93
CA ALA A 114 -1.74 -11.92 6.36
C ALA A 114 -2.46 -13.26 6.15
N SER A 115 -1.75 -14.29 5.67
CA SER A 115 -2.29 -15.66 5.49
C SER A 115 -2.74 -16.27 6.82
N GLY A 116 -2.02 -16.04 7.92
CA GLY A 116 -2.42 -16.49 9.24
C GLY A 116 -3.72 -15.85 9.72
N TYR A 117 -3.89 -14.54 9.49
CA TYR A 117 -5.16 -13.87 9.81
C TYR A 117 -6.31 -14.34 8.91
N LYS A 118 -6.05 -14.58 7.62
CA LYS A 118 -7.03 -15.16 6.68
C LYS A 118 -7.50 -16.55 7.14
N LEU A 119 -6.59 -17.40 7.60
CA LEU A 119 -6.94 -18.70 8.21
C LEU A 119 -7.84 -18.52 9.43
N CYS A 120 -7.47 -17.61 10.34
CA CYS A 120 -8.25 -17.31 11.54
C CYS A 120 -9.70 -16.92 11.21
N ILE A 121 -9.92 -16.15 10.13
CA ILE A 121 -11.27 -15.79 9.65
C ILE A 121 -12.03 -17.03 9.21
N LEU A 122 -11.44 -17.86 8.34
CA LEU A 122 -12.12 -19.05 7.79
C LEU A 122 -12.45 -20.06 8.89
N GLU A 123 -11.49 -20.37 9.78
CA GLU A 123 -11.69 -21.28 10.90
C GLU A 123 -12.77 -20.76 11.87
N ALA A 124 -12.79 -19.46 12.16
CA ALA A 124 -13.78 -18.88 13.07
C ALA A 124 -15.20 -18.92 12.49
N LEU A 125 -15.34 -18.86 11.17
CA LEU A 125 -16.63 -19.04 10.48
C LEU A 125 -17.08 -20.51 10.51
N ASP A 126 -16.13 -21.45 10.45
CA ASP A 126 -16.41 -22.90 10.47
C ASP A 126 -16.75 -23.46 11.87
N ASP A 127 -16.10 -22.96 12.92
CA ASP A 127 -16.25 -23.51 14.28
C ASP A 127 -17.62 -23.19 14.92
N ASN A 128 -18.00 -21.91 14.97
CA ASN A 128 -19.12 -21.45 15.80
C ASN A 128 -19.99 -20.38 15.13
N GLY A 129 -19.76 -20.12 13.84
CA GLY A 129 -20.42 -19.07 13.07
C GLY A 129 -19.99 -17.65 13.44
N LEU A 130 -20.38 -16.68 12.62
CA LEU A 130 -19.95 -15.29 12.75
C LEU A 130 -20.40 -14.62 14.04
N ASP A 131 -21.62 -14.90 14.53
CA ASP A 131 -22.22 -14.16 15.63
C ASP A 131 -21.44 -14.30 16.94
N LYS A 132 -20.96 -15.51 17.25
CA LYS A 132 -20.14 -15.77 18.44
C LYS A 132 -18.72 -15.23 18.28
N ASN A 133 -18.17 -15.29 17.06
CA ASN A 133 -16.79 -14.93 16.77
C ASN A 133 -16.64 -13.51 16.18
N ARG A 134 -17.69 -12.67 16.27
CA ARG A 134 -17.76 -11.36 15.60
C ARG A 134 -16.54 -10.48 15.86
N LYS A 135 -16.12 -10.35 17.12
CA LYS A 135 -14.94 -9.55 17.51
C LYS A 135 -13.65 -10.13 16.93
N LEU A 136 -13.47 -11.44 17.05
CA LEU A 136 -12.29 -12.14 16.54
C LEU A 136 -12.17 -12.00 15.02
N VAL A 137 -13.25 -12.25 14.29
CA VAL A 137 -13.30 -12.12 12.82
C VAL A 137 -13.04 -10.68 12.40
N THR A 138 -13.65 -9.70 13.06
CA THR A 138 -13.41 -8.27 12.77
C THR A 138 -11.94 -7.91 12.95
N THR A 139 -11.33 -8.28 14.08
CA THR A 139 -9.91 -8.03 14.33
C THR A 139 -9.04 -8.73 13.28
N ALA A 140 -9.32 -9.99 12.95
CA ALA A 140 -8.56 -10.73 11.95
C ALA A 140 -8.68 -10.09 10.55
N ILE A 141 -9.86 -9.61 10.14
CA ILE A 141 -10.05 -8.88 8.88
C ILE A 141 -9.23 -7.59 8.89
N HIS A 142 -9.36 -6.78 9.95
CA HIS A 142 -8.62 -5.52 10.10
C HIS A 142 -7.11 -5.73 9.97
N ARG A 143 -6.57 -6.74 10.65
CA ARG A 143 -5.15 -7.10 10.60
C ARG A 143 -4.73 -7.63 9.23
N ALA A 144 -5.49 -8.56 8.65
CA ALA A 144 -5.19 -9.11 7.32
C ALA A 144 -5.10 -7.99 6.26
N MET A 145 -6.07 -7.07 6.27
CA MET A 145 -6.08 -5.93 5.35
C MET A 145 -4.90 -4.99 5.57
N SER A 146 -4.54 -4.72 6.84
CA SER A 146 -3.40 -3.87 7.17
C SER A 146 -2.08 -4.47 6.67
N GLU A 147 -1.87 -5.78 6.89
CA GLU A 147 -0.67 -6.47 6.40
C GLU A 147 -0.60 -6.50 4.87
N LEU A 148 -1.73 -6.78 4.19
CA LEU A 148 -1.81 -6.71 2.73
C LEU A 148 -1.54 -5.29 2.22
N ALA A 149 -2.06 -4.25 2.87
CA ALA A 149 -1.83 -2.87 2.49
C ALA A 149 -0.34 -2.49 2.57
N PHE A 150 0.38 -2.97 3.59
CA PHE A 150 1.84 -2.78 3.66
C PHE A 150 2.58 -3.51 2.53
N THR A 151 2.11 -4.69 2.11
CA THR A 151 2.71 -5.41 0.97
C THR A 151 2.54 -4.63 -0.33
N VAL A 152 1.37 -4.00 -0.53
CA VAL A 152 1.10 -3.11 -1.68
C VAL A 152 1.96 -1.85 -1.61
N LEU A 153 2.06 -1.20 -0.44
CA LEU A 153 2.92 -0.05 -0.23
C LEU A 153 4.38 -0.35 -0.58
N ARG A 154 4.92 -1.47 -0.09
CA ARG A 154 6.30 -1.86 -0.40
C ARG A 154 6.50 -2.08 -1.90
N SER A 155 5.58 -2.76 -2.57
CA SER A 155 5.67 -2.94 -4.03
C SER A 155 5.71 -1.61 -4.77
N HIS A 156 4.88 -0.64 -4.39
CA HIS A 156 4.93 0.71 -4.96
C HIS A 156 6.24 1.43 -4.67
N GLN A 157 6.79 1.31 -3.46
CA GLN A 157 8.10 1.89 -3.12
C GLN A 157 9.23 1.26 -3.96
N LEU A 158 9.10 -0.01 -4.31
CA LEU A 158 10.07 -0.71 -5.16
C LEU A 158 9.79 -0.53 -6.66
N TYR A 159 8.78 0.27 -7.03
CA TYR A 159 8.32 0.47 -8.40
C TYR A 159 8.08 -0.84 -9.14
N CYS A 160 7.55 -1.84 -8.43
CA CYS A 160 7.21 -3.14 -8.97
C CYS A 160 5.70 -3.39 -8.84
N PRO A 161 5.13 -4.32 -9.63
CA PRO A 161 3.72 -4.68 -9.47
C PRO A 161 3.43 -5.15 -8.04
N SER A 162 2.21 -4.87 -7.56
CA SER A 162 1.71 -5.43 -6.31
C SER A 162 1.74 -6.96 -6.36
N PRO A 163 1.88 -7.66 -5.21
CA PRO A 163 1.82 -9.11 -5.20
C PRO A 163 0.46 -9.58 -5.72
N ALA A 164 0.45 -10.71 -6.42
CA ALA A 164 -0.76 -11.27 -6.98
C ALA A 164 -1.80 -11.52 -5.88
N HIS A 165 -3.03 -11.14 -6.16
CA HIS A 165 -4.22 -11.24 -5.32
C HIS A 165 -4.25 -10.31 -4.10
N SER A 166 -3.23 -9.49 -3.83
CA SER A 166 -3.25 -8.59 -2.67
C SER A 166 -4.43 -7.61 -2.69
N TRP A 167 -4.78 -7.06 -3.87
CA TRP A 167 -5.93 -6.16 -4.00
C TRP A 167 -7.24 -6.94 -3.94
N LEU A 168 -7.32 -8.04 -4.70
CA LEU A 168 -8.52 -8.87 -4.75
C LEU A 168 -8.91 -9.41 -3.37
N GLU A 169 -7.95 -9.86 -2.57
CA GLU A 169 -8.21 -10.33 -1.21
C GLU A 169 -8.69 -9.20 -0.29
N CYS A 170 -8.10 -8.00 -0.39
CA CYS A 170 -8.61 -6.84 0.34
C CYS A 170 -10.05 -6.48 -0.06
N HIS A 171 -10.37 -6.51 -1.35
CA HIS A 171 -11.72 -6.27 -1.87
C HIS A 171 -12.73 -7.27 -1.31
N ARG A 172 -12.39 -8.56 -1.34
CA ARG A 172 -13.23 -9.65 -0.81
C ARG A 172 -13.42 -9.56 0.70
N LEU A 173 -12.34 -9.26 1.44
CA LEU A 173 -12.39 -9.05 2.89
C LEU A 173 -13.30 -7.87 3.26
N PHE A 174 -13.18 -6.75 2.54
CA PHE A 174 -14.04 -5.59 2.75
C PHE A 174 -15.49 -5.87 2.37
N GLN A 175 -15.74 -6.51 1.23
CA GLN A 175 -17.08 -6.88 0.79
C GLN A 175 -17.77 -7.79 1.82
N PHE A 176 -17.03 -8.77 2.38
CA PHE A 176 -17.49 -9.62 3.46
C PHE A 176 -17.80 -8.81 4.73
N ALA A 177 -16.89 -7.92 5.15
CA ALA A 177 -17.10 -7.07 6.33
C ALA A 177 -18.31 -6.14 6.16
N HIS A 178 -18.49 -5.55 4.98
CA HIS A 178 -19.60 -4.66 4.66
C HIS A 178 -20.94 -5.40 4.69
N ARG A 179 -21.04 -6.57 4.05
CA ARG A 179 -22.27 -7.40 4.03
C ARG A 179 -22.73 -7.84 5.42
N ASN A 180 -21.80 -8.01 6.36
CA ASN A 180 -22.09 -8.48 7.72
C ASN A 180 -22.05 -7.37 8.80
N SER A 181 -22.03 -6.10 8.39
CA SER A 181 -21.98 -4.93 9.27
C SER A 181 -20.77 -4.92 10.24
N LEU A 182 -19.63 -5.48 9.79
CA LEU A 182 -18.35 -5.48 10.53
C LEU A 182 -17.46 -4.30 10.13
N ALA A 183 -17.78 -3.63 9.02
CA ALA A 183 -16.95 -2.58 8.43
C ALA A 183 -16.65 -1.42 9.41
N ASP A 184 -17.65 -1.01 10.20
CA ASP A 184 -17.58 0.14 11.11
C ASP A 184 -17.20 -0.23 12.55
N VAL A 185 -16.88 -1.49 12.82
CA VAL A 185 -16.49 -1.93 14.16
C VAL A 185 -15.07 -1.44 14.45
N ILE A 186 -14.92 -0.73 15.57
CA ILE A 186 -13.65 -0.17 16.01
C ILE A 186 -12.73 -1.30 16.52
N VAL A 187 -11.50 -1.33 16.00
CA VAL A 187 -10.45 -2.25 16.41
C VAL A 187 -9.24 -1.43 16.89
N GLU A 188 -8.78 -1.71 18.10
CA GLU A 188 -7.55 -1.12 18.63
C GLU A 188 -6.33 -1.65 17.86
N ASP A 189 -5.40 -0.77 17.51
CA ASP A 189 -4.17 -1.16 16.84
C ASP A 189 -3.01 -0.26 17.30
N SER A 190 -2.05 -0.86 18.01
CA SER A 190 -0.86 -0.18 18.52
C SER A 190 0.13 0.22 17.43
N THR A 191 -0.05 -0.26 16.19
CA THR A 191 0.84 0.02 15.06
C THR A 191 0.48 1.30 14.30
N LEU A 192 -0.69 1.87 14.59
CA LEU A 192 -1.16 3.13 14.03
C LEU A 192 -0.40 4.31 14.66
N LYS A 193 -0.06 5.32 13.84
CA LYS A 193 0.78 6.45 14.26
C LYS A 193 -0.02 7.67 14.71
N GLN A 194 -1.17 7.90 14.09
CA GLN A 194 -2.04 9.07 14.28
C GLN A 194 -3.24 8.75 15.17
N LYS A 195 -3.74 7.51 15.12
CA LYS A 195 -4.89 7.04 15.90
C LYS A 195 -4.50 5.83 16.77
N ARG A 196 -5.28 5.54 17.81
CA ARG A 196 -5.12 4.32 18.64
C ARG A 196 -6.04 3.18 18.21
N ALA A 197 -7.06 3.50 17.44
CA ALA A 197 -8.03 2.55 16.92
C ALA A 197 -8.52 3.00 15.56
N SER A 198 -8.92 2.04 14.73
CA SER A 198 -9.50 2.29 13.41
C SER A 198 -10.52 1.21 13.08
N THR A 199 -11.38 1.47 12.11
CA THR A 199 -12.37 0.51 11.64
C THR A 199 -11.81 -0.34 10.49
N VAL A 200 -12.47 -1.44 10.16
CA VAL A 200 -12.14 -2.22 8.95
C VAL A 200 -12.29 -1.36 7.70
N ALA A 201 -13.32 -0.49 7.67
CA ALA A 201 -13.53 0.48 6.61
C ALA A 201 -12.36 1.47 6.47
N ASP A 202 -11.81 1.97 7.58
CA ASP A 202 -10.64 2.85 7.55
C ASP A 202 -9.42 2.15 6.95
N SER A 203 -9.12 0.92 7.39
CA SER A 203 -7.99 0.16 6.82
C SER A 203 -8.14 -0.07 5.32
N TYR A 204 -9.37 -0.30 4.84
CA TYR A 204 -9.65 -0.42 3.41
C TYR A 204 -9.48 0.90 2.67
N LYS A 205 -10.14 1.97 3.14
CA LYS A 205 -10.07 3.30 2.53
C LYS A 205 -8.64 3.81 2.45
N ARG A 206 -7.81 3.53 3.47
CA ARG A 206 -6.38 3.87 3.48
C ARG A 206 -5.62 3.20 2.32
N LEU A 207 -5.91 1.93 2.05
CA LEU A 207 -5.35 1.21 0.89
C LEU A 207 -5.88 1.79 -0.43
N LEU A 208 -7.18 2.09 -0.53
CA LEU A 208 -7.75 2.70 -1.73
C LEU A 208 -7.10 4.06 -2.06
N LEU A 209 -6.91 4.91 -1.04
CA LEU A 209 -6.22 6.20 -1.17
C LEU A 209 -4.80 6.03 -1.73
N LEU A 210 -4.06 5.03 -1.27
CA LEU A 210 -2.73 4.72 -1.80
C LEU A 210 -2.78 4.35 -3.30
N GLY A 211 -3.79 3.58 -3.72
CA GLY A 211 -4.02 3.26 -5.13
C GLY A 211 -4.38 4.49 -5.97
N CYS A 212 -5.18 5.40 -5.43
CA CYS A 212 -5.60 6.64 -6.09
C CYS A 212 -4.49 7.70 -6.15
N ALA A 213 -3.48 7.63 -5.27
CA ALA A 213 -2.41 8.62 -5.14
C ALA A 213 -1.38 8.63 -6.28
N ARG A 214 -1.61 7.88 -7.37
CA ARG A 214 -0.68 7.73 -8.52
C ARG A 214 0.73 7.37 -8.04
N PRO A 215 0.91 6.21 -7.39
CA PRO A 215 2.13 5.88 -6.66
C PRO A 215 3.42 5.95 -7.51
N ASN A 216 3.33 5.70 -8.82
CA ASN A 216 4.47 5.78 -9.74
C ASN A 216 5.00 7.22 -9.98
N GLN A 217 4.31 8.24 -9.49
CA GLN A 217 4.72 9.65 -9.57
C GLN A 217 5.35 10.15 -8.25
N LEU A 218 5.38 9.31 -7.22
CA LEU A 218 5.87 9.64 -5.88
C LEU A 218 7.19 8.93 -5.59
N ARG A 219 8.06 9.60 -4.83
CA ARG A 219 9.29 8.99 -4.30
C ARG A 219 8.96 7.96 -3.21
N GLN A 220 9.91 7.07 -2.94
CA GLN A 220 9.76 6.02 -1.92
C GLN A 220 9.41 6.55 -0.53
N SER A 221 10.01 7.67 -0.12
CA SER A 221 9.72 8.35 1.15
C SER A 221 8.37 9.05 1.16
N GLU A 222 7.99 9.67 0.05
CA GLU A 222 6.70 10.34 -0.13
C GLU A 222 5.54 9.35 -0.09
N LEU A 223 5.72 8.14 -0.63
CA LEU A 223 4.73 7.06 -0.54
C LEU A 223 4.44 6.67 0.92
N LEU A 224 5.49 6.52 1.74
CA LEU A 224 5.32 6.22 3.16
C LEU A 224 4.65 7.39 3.90
N GLN A 225 5.08 8.61 3.61
CA GLN A 225 4.49 9.81 4.21
C GLN A 225 3.01 9.96 3.84
N ALA A 226 2.64 9.77 2.57
CA ALA A 226 1.25 9.78 2.12
C ALA A 226 0.43 8.69 2.81
N TYR A 227 0.96 7.47 2.91
CA TYR A 227 0.28 6.36 3.58
C TYR A 227 0.07 6.63 5.08
N ASP A 228 1.00 7.28 5.75
CA ASP A 228 0.85 7.71 7.16
C ASP A 228 -0.23 8.79 7.31
N LEU A 229 -0.34 9.74 6.36
CA LEU A 229 -1.38 10.79 6.37
C LEU A 229 -2.78 10.20 6.19
N PHE A 230 -2.90 9.25 5.26
CA PHE A 230 -4.17 8.58 4.95
C PHE A 230 -4.82 7.91 6.15
N GLU A 231 -4.05 7.58 7.19
CA GLU A 231 -4.59 7.03 8.45
C GLU A 231 -5.63 7.93 9.12
N SER A 232 -5.45 9.25 9.04
CA SER A 232 -6.40 10.23 9.59
C SER A 232 -7.41 10.74 8.58
N TRP A 233 -7.07 10.69 7.29
CA TRP A 233 -7.87 11.27 6.22
C TRP A 233 -9.03 10.38 5.76
N THR A 234 -9.09 9.12 6.22
CA THR A 234 -10.16 8.18 5.83
C THR A 234 -11.56 8.66 6.18
N GLU A 235 -11.69 9.52 7.19
CA GLU A 235 -12.96 10.12 7.64
C GLU A 235 -13.60 11.03 6.57
N GLN A 236 -12.79 11.68 5.74
CA GLN A 236 -13.25 12.56 4.64
C GLN A 236 -13.44 11.80 3.32
N THR A 237 -13.60 10.47 3.40
CA THR A 237 -13.78 9.62 2.21
C THR A 237 -14.93 8.66 2.41
N GLN A 238 -15.62 8.36 1.33
CA GLN A 238 -16.78 7.47 1.34
C GLN A 238 -16.53 6.30 0.38
N CYS A 239 -16.79 5.07 0.85
CA CYS A 239 -16.71 3.86 0.04
C CYS A 239 -17.94 2.98 0.28
N GLY A 240 -18.58 2.49 -0.77
CA GLY A 240 -19.79 1.69 -0.65
C GLY A 240 -20.46 1.39 -2.00
N LYS A 241 -21.46 0.51 -1.98
CA LYS A 241 -22.27 0.16 -3.16
C LYS A 241 -23.28 1.25 -3.52
N ASP A 242 -23.74 2.01 -2.52
CA ASP A 242 -24.81 3.01 -2.65
C ASP A 242 -24.30 4.42 -3.02
N ILE A 243 -23.00 4.58 -3.21
CA ILE A 243 -22.43 5.86 -3.61
C ILE A 243 -22.78 6.05 -5.08
N GLY A 244 -23.68 7.00 -5.36
CA GLY A 244 -24.43 7.13 -6.61
C GLY A 244 -23.60 7.24 -7.90
N GLU A 245 -24.28 7.43 -9.04
CA GLU A 245 -23.67 7.37 -10.38
C GLU A 245 -22.55 8.40 -10.64
N ASP A 246 -22.32 9.37 -9.75
CA ASP A 246 -21.33 10.44 -9.87
C ASP A 246 -20.10 10.26 -8.94
N THR A 247 -19.75 9.02 -8.61
CA THR A 247 -18.51 8.77 -7.83
C THR A 247 -17.25 9.11 -8.64
N LEU A 248 -16.27 9.71 -7.97
CA LEU A 248 -14.99 10.04 -8.62
C LEU A 248 -14.20 8.79 -9.04
N PHE A 249 -14.11 7.82 -8.14
CA PHE A 249 -13.45 6.53 -8.38
C PHE A 249 -14.46 5.38 -8.36
N VAL A 250 -14.08 4.32 -9.08
CA VAL A 250 -14.79 3.04 -9.11
C VAL A 250 -13.80 1.95 -8.72
N VAL A 251 -14.24 1.06 -7.84
CA VAL A 251 -13.50 -0.13 -7.43
C VAL A 251 -14.23 -1.36 -7.94
N ASN A 252 -13.56 -2.16 -8.77
CA ASN A 252 -14.09 -3.44 -9.20
C ASN A 252 -13.70 -4.52 -8.19
N MET A 253 -14.67 -5.08 -7.48
CA MET A 253 -14.41 -6.03 -6.38
C MET A 253 -13.88 -7.40 -6.84
N GLU A 254 -14.00 -7.72 -8.13
CA GLU A 254 -13.55 -8.99 -8.72
C GLU A 254 -12.21 -8.88 -9.45
N ARG A 255 -11.63 -7.67 -9.54
CA ARG A 255 -10.33 -7.46 -10.17
C ARG A 255 -9.24 -7.21 -9.13
N ASP A 256 -8.09 -7.83 -9.34
CA ASP A 256 -6.87 -7.59 -8.55
C ASP A 256 -6.20 -6.28 -8.96
N SER A 257 -6.88 -5.16 -8.72
CA SER A 257 -6.44 -3.83 -9.13
C SER A 257 -6.89 -2.74 -8.17
N SER A 258 -6.14 -1.65 -8.15
CA SER A 258 -6.50 -0.40 -7.46
C SER A 258 -7.75 0.25 -8.07
N PRO A 259 -8.36 1.24 -7.38
CA PRO A 259 -9.44 2.04 -7.95
C PRO A 259 -9.03 2.75 -9.24
N VAL A 260 -10.01 2.99 -10.10
CA VAL A 260 -9.85 3.73 -11.36
C VAL A 260 -10.80 4.91 -11.40
N TYR A 261 -10.39 6.00 -12.06
CA TYR A 261 -11.29 7.13 -12.27
C TYR A 261 -12.48 6.70 -13.10
N ARG A 262 -13.69 7.09 -12.65
CA ARG A 262 -14.91 6.81 -13.38
C ARG A 262 -14.90 7.37 -14.80
N SER A 263 -14.32 8.56 -14.98
CA SER A 263 -14.20 9.24 -16.28
C SER A 263 -13.32 8.51 -17.30
N LEU A 264 -12.51 7.53 -16.87
CA LEU A 264 -11.67 6.71 -17.74
C LEU A 264 -12.34 5.39 -18.13
N LEU A 265 -13.51 5.07 -17.56
CA LEU A 265 -14.26 3.87 -17.93
C LEU A 265 -15.11 4.15 -19.17
N GLU A 266 -14.93 3.34 -20.21
CA GLU A 266 -15.73 3.41 -21.44
C GLU A 266 -17.15 2.86 -21.23
N SER A 267 -17.31 1.89 -20.35
CA SER A 267 -18.58 1.23 -20.04
C SER A 267 -19.05 1.57 -18.62
N LYS A 268 -20.38 1.47 -18.39
CA LYS A 268 -20.91 1.52 -17.04
C LYS A 268 -20.25 0.44 -16.18
N PRO A 269 -19.94 0.74 -14.91
CA PRO A 269 -19.39 -0.26 -13.99
C PRO A 269 -20.43 -1.36 -13.77
N GLY A 270 -19.97 -2.60 -13.67
CA GLY A 270 -20.85 -3.74 -13.40
C GLY A 270 -21.37 -3.72 -11.95
N ASP A 271 -22.40 -4.54 -11.68
CA ASP A 271 -23.14 -4.57 -10.41
C ASP A 271 -22.31 -4.91 -9.15
N GLU A 272 -21.11 -5.49 -9.34
CA GLU A 272 -20.14 -5.80 -8.28
C GLU A 272 -19.06 -4.72 -8.11
N SER A 273 -19.32 -3.50 -8.59
CA SER A 273 -18.43 -2.35 -8.40
C SER A 273 -18.88 -1.49 -7.24
N PHE A 274 -17.93 -0.93 -6.49
CA PHE A 274 -18.21 0.05 -5.44
C PHE A 274 -17.76 1.43 -5.90
N GLY A 275 -18.48 2.44 -5.44
CA GLY A 275 -18.03 3.82 -5.53
C GLY A 275 -16.96 4.10 -4.48
N PHE A 276 -16.02 4.97 -4.82
CA PHE A 276 -15.10 5.57 -3.87
C PHE A 276 -14.98 7.07 -4.15
N ASP A 277 -15.31 7.89 -3.15
CA ASP A 277 -15.31 9.34 -3.26
C ASP A 277 -14.29 9.97 -2.29
N THR A 278 -13.46 10.84 -2.86
CA THR A 278 -12.37 11.56 -2.21
C THR A 278 -12.43 13.05 -2.50
N ARG A 279 -13.51 13.56 -3.11
CA ARG A 279 -13.64 14.98 -3.49
C ARG A 279 -13.55 15.91 -2.29
N GLU A 280 -14.21 15.56 -1.19
CA GLU A 280 -14.16 16.31 0.07
C GLU A 280 -12.72 16.39 0.62
N LEU A 281 -12.01 15.26 0.62
CA LEU A 281 -10.60 15.22 1.01
C LEU A 281 -9.73 16.09 0.10
N ALA A 282 -9.90 16.00 -1.23
CA ALA A 282 -9.12 16.78 -2.18
C ALA A 282 -9.33 18.30 -2.03
N ALA A 283 -10.58 18.73 -1.79
CA ALA A 283 -10.93 20.11 -1.49
C ALA A 283 -10.27 20.57 -0.18
N THR A 284 -10.36 19.77 0.88
CA THR A 284 -9.77 20.11 2.18
C THR A 284 -8.23 20.22 2.11
N ILE A 285 -7.57 19.35 1.32
CA ILE A 285 -6.12 19.47 1.07
C ILE A 285 -5.80 20.77 0.33
N ALA A 286 -6.58 21.14 -0.68
CA ALA A 286 -6.38 22.37 -1.44
C ALA A 286 -6.57 23.63 -0.58
N GLU A 287 -7.59 23.65 0.29
CA GLU A 287 -7.82 24.74 1.24
C GLU A 287 -6.66 24.88 2.24
N ASN A 288 -6.15 23.76 2.78
CA ASN A 288 -4.98 23.78 3.67
C ASN A 288 -3.72 24.28 2.95
N LEU A 289 -3.53 23.91 1.69
CA LEU A 289 -2.40 24.36 0.87
C LEU A 289 -2.50 25.87 0.61
N ASP A 290 -3.66 26.38 0.23
CA ASP A 290 -3.88 27.83 0.02
C ASP A 290 -3.66 28.62 1.32
N ALA A 291 -4.16 28.10 2.46
CA ALA A 291 -3.92 28.71 3.76
C ALA A 291 -2.42 28.76 4.11
N ARG A 292 -1.65 27.69 3.86
CA ARG A 292 -0.19 27.67 4.05
C ARG A 292 0.51 28.70 3.18
N LEU A 293 0.17 28.75 1.88
CA LEU A 293 0.78 29.70 0.93
C LEU A 293 0.48 31.16 1.29
N ARG A 294 -0.72 31.43 1.82
CA ARG A 294 -1.15 32.77 2.26
C ARG A 294 -0.80 33.09 3.73
N GLN A 295 -0.14 32.17 4.44
CA GLN A 295 0.17 32.29 5.87
C GLN A 295 -1.05 32.55 6.76
N LEU A 296 -2.20 31.98 6.39
CA LEU A 296 -3.44 32.02 7.15
C LEU A 296 -3.49 30.86 8.16
N PRO A 297 -4.30 30.96 9.22
CA PRO A 297 -4.55 29.85 10.13
C PRO A 297 -5.08 28.64 9.36
N ALA A 298 -4.46 27.47 9.55
CA ALA A 298 -4.92 26.25 8.91
C ALA A 298 -6.35 25.92 9.38
N PRO A 299 -7.26 25.54 8.47
CA PRO A 299 -8.55 25.01 8.87
C PRO A 299 -8.30 23.72 9.68
N GLY A 300 -8.80 23.67 10.91
CA GLY A 300 -8.53 22.58 11.87
C GLY A 300 -9.12 21.21 11.50
N THR A 301 -9.47 21.00 10.24
CA THR A 301 -10.14 19.83 9.68
C THR A 301 -9.17 18.70 9.35
N LEU A 302 -7.93 19.00 8.97
CA LEU A 302 -6.90 18.00 8.67
C LEU A 302 -5.64 18.19 9.53
N LYS A 303 -5.16 17.09 10.11
CA LYS A 303 -3.86 17.05 10.77
C LYS A 303 -2.78 16.85 9.72
N ILE A 304 -2.10 17.93 9.35
CA ILE A 304 -0.97 17.88 8.42
C ILE A 304 0.31 18.23 9.19
N PRO A 305 1.21 17.25 9.43
CA PRO A 305 2.52 17.50 10.02
C PRO A 305 3.33 18.55 9.26
N ALA A 306 4.19 19.28 9.98
CA ALA A 306 5.01 20.35 9.41
C ALA A 306 6.08 19.85 8.43
N ASN A 307 6.46 18.57 8.49
CA ASN A 307 7.44 17.95 7.60
C ASN A 307 6.86 17.51 6.24
N VAL A 308 5.55 17.71 6.01
CA VAL A 308 4.91 17.42 4.72
C VAL A 308 5.11 18.61 3.79
N ASN A 309 5.81 18.36 2.68
CA ASN A 309 6.10 19.37 1.67
C ASN A 309 4.84 19.74 0.88
N ASP A 310 4.75 21.00 0.47
CA ASP A 310 3.64 21.55 -0.32
C ASP A 310 3.56 20.90 -1.71
N THR A 311 4.68 20.42 -2.26
CA THR A 311 4.72 19.63 -3.50
C THR A 311 3.94 18.32 -3.37
N LEU A 312 4.09 17.60 -2.26
CA LEU A 312 3.35 16.38 -1.98
C LEU A 312 1.86 16.67 -1.79
N LEU A 313 1.51 17.73 -1.05
CA LEU A 313 0.11 18.14 -0.88
C LEU A 313 -0.54 18.53 -2.20
N THR A 314 0.17 19.27 -3.06
CA THR A 314 -0.29 19.63 -4.40
C THR A 314 -0.57 18.38 -5.23
N HIS A 315 0.37 17.42 -5.23
CA HIS A 315 0.20 16.15 -5.91
C HIS A 315 -1.02 15.36 -5.38
N LEU A 316 -1.14 15.22 -4.06
CA LEU A 316 -2.24 14.48 -3.44
C LEU A 316 -3.60 15.14 -3.71
N SER A 317 -3.70 16.47 -3.66
CA SER A 317 -4.92 17.20 -4.02
C SER A 317 -5.33 16.93 -5.48
N GLN A 318 -4.37 16.92 -6.41
CA GLN A 318 -4.64 16.64 -7.83
C GLN A 318 -4.93 15.16 -8.11
N ALA A 319 -4.27 14.24 -7.40
CA ALA A 319 -4.46 12.81 -7.56
C ALA A 319 -5.80 12.35 -6.97
N LEU A 320 -6.22 12.92 -5.83
CA LEU A 320 -7.48 12.58 -5.17
C LEU A 320 -8.66 13.43 -5.65
N GLY A 321 -8.41 14.43 -6.49
CA GLY A 321 -9.41 15.33 -7.06
C GLY A 321 -9.92 14.90 -8.45
N ILE A 322 -10.76 15.75 -9.03
CA ILE A 322 -11.32 15.55 -10.37
C ILE A 322 -10.19 15.51 -11.40
N LEU A 323 -10.18 14.47 -12.23
CA LEU A 323 -9.19 14.32 -13.29
C LEU A 323 -9.31 15.48 -14.28
N ALA A 324 -8.27 16.31 -14.38
CA ALA A 324 -8.19 17.34 -15.40
C ALA A 324 -8.27 16.70 -16.79
N LYS A 325 -9.28 17.08 -17.58
CA LYS A 325 -9.39 16.65 -18.97
C LYS A 325 -8.23 17.23 -19.76
N ARG A 326 -7.62 16.42 -20.62
CA ARG A 326 -6.53 16.87 -21.49
C ARG A 326 -7.06 17.92 -22.47
N ASN A 327 -6.31 19.01 -22.65
CA ASN A 327 -6.72 20.13 -23.52
C ASN A 327 -6.59 19.82 -25.03
N PHE A 328 -5.86 18.78 -25.41
CA PHE A 328 -5.57 18.46 -26.81
C PHE A 328 -6.13 17.09 -27.19
N ASN A 329 -6.87 17.03 -28.30
CA ASN A 329 -7.38 15.80 -28.88
C ASN A 329 -6.24 14.98 -29.52
N ARG A 330 -6.25 13.66 -29.32
CA ARG A 330 -5.34 12.77 -30.04
C ARG A 330 -5.78 12.67 -31.50
N ILE A 331 -4.87 12.94 -32.42
CA ILE A 331 -5.08 12.74 -33.85
C ILE A 331 -4.34 11.46 -34.22
N THR A 332 -5.04 10.47 -34.76
CA THR A 332 -4.41 9.26 -35.29
C THR A 332 -3.53 9.66 -36.47
N SER A 333 -2.23 9.42 -36.37
CA SER A 333 -1.27 9.65 -37.45
C SER A 333 -0.46 8.38 -37.71
N GLN A 334 0.00 8.23 -38.95
CA GLN A 334 0.98 7.22 -39.34
C GLN A 334 2.23 7.94 -39.81
N GLY A 335 3.41 7.43 -39.42
CA GLY A 335 4.69 8.02 -39.75
C GLY A 335 5.84 7.19 -39.18
N THR A 336 7.07 7.57 -39.55
CA THR A 336 8.30 6.99 -38.99
C THR A 336 8.76 7.84 -37.81
N LEU A 337 9.11 7.21 -36.70
CA LEU A 337 9.62 7.88 -35.51
C LEU A 337 11.00 7.32 -35.17
N GLU A 338 11.98 8.20 -35.06
CA GLU A 338 13.31 7.83 -34.58
C GLU A 338 13.31 7.85 -33.05
N ILE A 339 13.69 6.72 -32.45
CA ILE A 339 13.67 6.54 -31.01
C ILE A 339 15.11 6.48 -30.51
N CYS A 340 15.46 7.40 -29.61
CA CYS A 340 16.67 7.28 -28.81
C CYS A 340 16.33 6.69 -27.43
N VAL A 341 17.16 5.77 -26.94
CA VAL A 341 16.95 5.12 -25.64
C VAL A 341 18.13 5.40 -24.72
N GLY A 342 17.82 5.92 -23.54
CA GLY A 342 18.80 6.22 -22.49
C GLY A 342 19.23 7.68 -22.45
N LEU A 343 19.65 8.14 -21.26
CA LEU A 343 20.00 9.54 -21.02
C LEU A 343 21.21 10.00 -21.84
N SER A 344 22.18 9.12 -22.08
CA SER A 344 23.36 9.44 -22.90
C SER A 344 23.01 9.67 -24.36
N ALA A 345 22.14 8.82 -24.93
CA ALA A 345 21.66 8.98 -26.30
C ALA A 345 20.74 10.21 -26.43
N ALA A 346 19.85 10.42 -25.44
CA ALA A 346 19.03 11.62 -25.39
C ALA A 346 19.89 12.89 -25.33
N HIS A 347 20.90 12.92 -24.45
CA HIS A 347 21.85 14.04 -24.40
C HIS A 347 22.56 14.22 -25.74
N TYR A 348 23.09 13.15 -26.34
CA TYR A 348 23.77 13.21 -27.63
C TYR A 348 22.91 13.89 -28.70
N PHE A 349 21.68 13.41 -28.94
CA PHE A 349 20.83 14.01 -29.98
C PHE A 349 20.31 15.41 -29.62
N ILE A 350 20.04 15.69 -28.35
CA ILE A 350 19.62 17.02 -27.90
C ILE A 350 20.77 18.02 -27.98
N ALA A 351 22.01 17.60 -27.69
CA ALA A 351 23.21 18.42 -27.68
C ALA A 351 23.93 18.47 -29.04
N GLY A 352 23.21 18.19 -30.14
CA GLY A 352 23.78 18.29 -31.49
C GLY A 352 24.87 17.27 -31.77
N GLU A 353 24.64 16.02 -31.38
CA GLU A 353 25.56 14.88 -31.57
C GLU A 353 26.87 15.00 -30.78
N LYS A 354 26.85 15.74 -29.67
CA LYS A 354 27.98 15.85 -28.74
C LYS A 354 27.92 14.77 -27.66
N LEU A 355 29.02 14.05 -27.43
CA LEU A 355 29.07 13.06 -26.36
C LEU A 355 29.04 13.73 -24.98
N PHE A 356 28.36 13.13 -24.02
CA PHE A 356 28.28 13.67 -22.66
C PHE A 356 29.66 13.85 -22.01
N THR A 357 30.57 12.90 -22.24
CA THR A 357 31.95 13.01 -21.76
C THR A 357 32.64 14.22 -22.34
N GLU A 358 32.48 14.50 -23.64
CA GLU A 358 33.04 15.69 -24.31
C GLU A 358 32.42 16.99 -23.84
N PHE A 359 31.13 16.99 -23.48
CA PHE A 359 30.47 18.14 -22.84
C PHE A 359 31.07 18.42 -21.45
N VAL A 360 31.35 17.38 -20.66
CA VAL A 360 31.90 17.51 -19.30
C VAL A 360 33.41 17.81 -19.29
N THR A 361 34.18 17.25 -20.22
CA THR A 361 35.64 17.43 -20.30
C THR A 361 36.07 18.58 -21.20
N GLY A 362 35.18 19.05 -22.09
CA GLY A 362 35.51 19.97 -23.18
C GLY A 362 35.35 21.44 -22.81
N ASN A 363 36.51 22.10 -22.76
CA ASN A 363 36.79 23.54 -22.71
C ASN A 363 35.79 24.50 -23.38
N ASP A 364 35.77 25.70 -22.79
CA ASP A 364 35.23 27.04 -23.09
C ASP A 364 35.23 27.56 -24.56
N ASN A 365 35.19 26.69 -25.59
CA ASN A 365 35.22 27.07 -27.01
C ASN A 365 33.86 26.89 -27.71
N GLY A 366 32.75 27.12 -27.00
CA GLY A 366 31.43 27.21 -27.63
C GLY A 366 31.30 28.55 -28.35
N ASP A 367 30.90 28.53 -29.63
CA ASP A 367 30.53 29.77 -30.33
C ASP A 367 29.40 30.46 -29.54
N PRO A 368 29.59 31.71 -29.07
CA PRO A 368 28.56 32.42 -28.29
C PRO A 368 27.23 32.61 -29.05
N ASN A 369 27.22 32.38 -30.37
CA ASN A 369 26.02 32.41 -31.21
C ASN A 369 25.29 31.05 -31.35
N ASP A 370 25.71 29.98 -30.68
CA ASP A 370 24.99 28.70 -30.73
C ASP A 370 23.63 28.82 -29.99
N GLU A 371 22.54 28.55 -30.71
CA GLU A 371 21.16 28.57 -30.19
C GLU A 371 20.86 27.36 -29.32
N ASN A 372 21.68 26.31 -29.36
CA ASN A 372 21.44 25.11 -28.58
C ASN A 372 21.82 25.30 -27.09
N LEU A 373 20.81 25.52 -26.27
CA LEU A 373 20.91 25.68 -24.81
C LEU A 373 21.59 24.50 -24.09
N PHE A 374 21.63 23.31 -24.70
CA PHE A 374 22.26 22.11 -24.12
C PHE A 374 23.75 21.99 -24.46
N VAL A 375 24.28 22.86 -25.31
CA VAL A 375 25.71 22.95 -25.65
C VAL A 375 26.39 24.07 -24.84
N ARG A 376 25.61 25.05 -24.34
CA ARG A 376 26.10 26.09 -23.42
C ARG A 376 26.48 25.48 -22.08
N SER A 377 27.68 25.79 -21.59
CA SER A 377 28.13 25.35 -20.28
C SER A 377 27.14 25.82 -19.20
N SER A 378 26.80 24.91 -18.28
CA SER A 378 26.10 25.26 -17.05
C SER A 378 26.97 26.23 -16.26
N ARG A 379 26.48 27.47 -16.07
CA ARG A 379 27.12 28.47 -15.20
C ARG A 379 27.35 27.96 -13.78
#